data_AF-C8VI12-F1
#
_entry.id   AF-C8VI12-F1
#
_cell.length_a   1.000
_cell.length_b   1.000
_cell.length_c   1.000
_cell.angle_alpha   90.00
_cell.angle_beta   90.00
_cell.angle_gamma   90.00
#
_symmetry.space_group_name_H-M   'P 1'
#
loop_
_entity.id
_entity.type
_entity.pdbx_description
1 polymer ?
#
loop_
_entity_poly.entity_id
_entity_poly.type
_entity_poly.pdbx_seq_one_letter_code
_entity_poly.pdbx_strand_id
1 'polypeptide(L)'
;MSSCDGASPNCHFTCPRGSKWYACSDEPHFVGCCTSAPCNNATSSTCPQSDIRPASFDGALFDRIRPNNCINSRPDYWFTCNFTDPPFLGCCAINPCANGSCPLEELIPAAWSANDPDQYDLFSDKKPTTNSTAHLSSGEIAGIAVGSVAVFVVILVALFLLIRWRRRRKKLPSSPQPSKVSGDWYGMYSLRPQGGSPK
;
A
#
# COMPACT_ATOMS: atom_id res chain seq x y z
N MET A 1 -13.50 -16.73 -15.95
CA MET A 1 -12.63 -15.53 -15.91
C MET A 1 -12.88 -14.79 -17.20
N SER A 2 -13.52 -13.62 -17.14
CA SER A 2 -13.70 -12.75 -18.30
C SER A 2 -12.32 -12.37 -18.83
N SER A 3 -12.01 -12.74 -20.08
CA SER A 3 -10.79 -12.28 -20.74
C SER A 3 -11.01 -10.83 -21.13
N CYS A 4 -10.17 -9.94 -20.61
CA CYS A 4 -10.21 -8.53 -20.93
C CYS A 4 -9.22 -8.29 -22.06
N ASP A 5 -9.61 -8.76 -23.25
CA ASP A 5 -8.72 -8.75 -24.42
C ASP A 5 -8.34 -7.31 -24.77
N GLY A 6 -7.04 -7.01 -24.73
CA GLY A 6 -6.50 -5.68 -24.99
C GLY A 6 -6.52 -4.72 -23.78
N ALA A 7 -7.10 -5.11 -22.66
CA ALA A 7 -7.12 -4.34 -21.42
C ALA A 7 -5.90 -4.65 -20.52
N SER A 8 -5.80 -3.93 -19.41
CA SER A 8 -4.89 -4.25 -18.31
C SER A 8 -5.28 -5.55 -17.58
N PRO A 9 -4.41 -6.13 -16.73
CA PRO A 9 -4.67 -7.45 -16.16
C PRO A 9 -5.95 -7.56 -15.30
N ASN A 10 -6.31 -6.56 -14.48
CA ASN A 10 -7.60 -6.54 -13.77
C ASN A 10 -8.69 -5.77 -14.54
N CYS A 11 -8.44 -5.39 -15.79
CA CYS A 11 -9.40 -4.73 -16.68
C CYS A 11 -9.78 -3.31 -16.22
N HIS A 12 -9.03 -2.72 -15.29
CA HIS A 12 -9.28 -1.35 -14.85
C HIS A 12 -8.83 -0.32 -15.89
N PHE A 13 -7.98 -0.69 -16.85
CA PHE A 13 -7.64 0.15 -18.00
C PHE A 13 -7.96 -0.60 -19.28
N THR A 14 -8.60 0.07 -20.22
CA THR A 14 -9.14 -0.57 -21.42
C THR A 14 -8.70 0.15 -22.68
N CYS A 15 -8.55 -0.64 -23.74
CA CYS A 15 -8.09 -0.16 -25.03
C CYS A 15 -9.09 -0.49 -26.15
N PRO A 16 -9.15 0.34 -27.20
CA PRO A 16 -9.91 0.03 -28.41
C PRO A 16 -9.43 -1.28 -29.06
N ARG A 17 -10.32 -1.92 -29.81
CA ARG A 17 -10.00 -3.14 -30.56
C ARG A 17 -8.75 -2.96 -31.43
N GLY A 18 -7.89 -3.98 -31.41
CA GLY A 18 -6.63 -3.98 -32.17
C GLY A 18 -5.44 -3.32 -31.45
N SER A 19 -5.64 -2.82 -30.23
CA SER A 19 -4.57 -2.31 -29.36
C SER A 19 -4.55 -3.01 -28.01
N LYS A 20 -3.44 -2.85 -27.27
CA LYS A 20 -3.25 -3.41 -25.93
C LYS A 20 -2.80 -2.32 -24.97
N TRP A 21 -3.17 -2.49 -23.71
CA TRP A 21 -2.68 -1.67 -22.62
C TRP A 21 -1.22 -2.02 -22.29
N TYR A 22 -0.39 -1.00 -22.10
CA TYR A 22 0.99 -1.14 -21.64
C TYR A 22 1.30 -0.13 -20.54
N ALA A 23 2.12 -0.57 -19.59
CA ALA A 23 2.78 0.27 -18.59
C ALA A 23 4.25 -0.19 -18.53
N CYS A 24 5.15 0.56 -19.15
CA CYS A 24 6.55 0.19 -19.28
C CYS A 24 7.36 0.62 -18.05
N SER A 25 8.16 -0.28 -17.49
CA SER A 25 9.06 0.04 -16.37
C SER A 25 10.23 0.93 -16.80
N ASP A 26 10.69 0.79 -18.04
CA ASP A 26 11.86 1.48 -18.55
C ASP A 26 11.49 2.84 -19.13
N GLU A 27 12.46 3.77 -19.15
CA GLU A 27 12.29 5.09 -19.74
C GLU A 27 11.89 5.00 -21.23
N PRO A 28 10.99 5.89 -21.72
CA PRO A 28 10.43 7.04 -21.01
C PRO A 28 9.15 6.72 -20.22
N HIS A 29 9.00 5.49 -19.69
CA HIS A 29 7.89 5.11 -18.80
C HIS A 29 6.52 5.17 -19.48
N PHE A 30 6.44 4.75 -20.75
CA PHE A 30 5.19 4.78 -21.50
C PHE A 30 4.03 4.11 -20.75
N VAL A 31 2.88 4.78 -20.75
CA VAL A 31 1.61 4.24 -20.26
C VAL A 31 0.50 4.58 -21.25
N GLY A 32 -0.30 3.59 -21.61
CA GLY A 32 -1.45 3.79 -22.50
C GLY A 32 -1.71 2.63 -23.45
N CYS A 33 -2.58 2.88 -24.41
CA CYS A 33 -2.93 1.92 -25.44
C CYS A 33 -2.02 2.05 -26.65
N CYS A 34 -1.44 0.93 -27.08
CA CYS A 34 -0.58 0.86 -28.26
C CYS A 34 -0.91 -0.37 -29.09
N THR A 35 -0.78 -0.27 -30.41
CA THR A 35 -0.93 -1.42 -31.32
C THR A 35 0.37 -2.23 -31.44
N SER A 36 1.53 -1.56 -31.43
CA SER A 36 2.84 -2.18 -31.25
C SER A 36 3.18 -2.34 -29.76
N ALA A 37 4.14 -3.20 -29.43
CA ALA A 37 4.61 -3.37 -28.05
C ALA A 37 5.71 -2.36 -27.74
N PRO A 38 5.46 -1.34 -26.91
CA PRO A 38 6.45 -0.30 -26.62
C PRO A 38 7.49 -0.76 -25.61
N CYS A 39 7.17 -1.68 -24.69
CA CYS A 39 8.08 -2.06 -23.59
C CYS A 39 9.18 -3.04 -24.00
N ASN A 40 10.34 -2.98 -23.33
CA ASN A 40 11.54 -3.81 -23.56
C ASN A 40 12.21 -3.61 -24.94
N ASN A 41 12.06 -2.44 -25.55
CA ASN A 41 12.79 -2.09 -26.77
C ASN A 41 14.18 -1.54 -26.42
N ALA A 42 15.22 -2.07 -27.07
CA ALA A 42 16.61 -1.69 -26.82
C ALA A 42 16.94 -0.21 -27.11
N THR A 43 16.07 0.49 -27.84
CA THR A 43 16.28 1.87 -28.32
C THR A 43 15.43 2.91 -27.60
N SER A 44 14.15 2.60 -27.28
CA SER A 44 13.26 3.49 -26.51
C SER A 44 11.94 2.78 -26.21
N SER A 45 11.44 2.84 -24.96
CA SER A 45 10.15 2.25 -24.60
C SER A 45 8.95 3.17 -24.91
N THR A 46 8.81 3.61 -26.16
CA THR A 46 7.79 4.60 -26.60
C THR A 46 6.80 3.97 -27.59
N CYS A 47 5.53 4.36 -27.52
CA CYS A 47 4.55 4.02 -28.55
C CYS A 47 4.59 5.02 -29.72
N PRO A 48 4.79 4.58 -30.97
CA PRO A 48 4.75 5.46 -32.14
C PRO A 48 3.40 6.18 -32.30
N GLN A 49 3.42 7.38 -32.88
CA GLN A 49 2.22 8.19 -33.09
C GLN A 49 1.15 7.48 -33.96
N SER A 50 1.56 6.65 -34.93
CA SER A 50 0.63 5.85 -35.75
C SER A 50 -0.06 4.74 -34.97
N ASP A 51 0.52 4.34 -33.84
CA ASP A 51 0.19 3.11 -33.13
C ASP A 51 -0.51 3.41 -31.80
N ILE A 52 -0.41 4.65 -31.30
CA ILE A 52 -1.08 5.10 -30.09
C ILE A 52 -2.58 5.13 -30.28
N ARG A 53 -3.33 4.70 -29.27
CA ARG A 53 -4.80 4.72 -29.25
C ARG A 53 -5.28 5.39 -27.97
N PRO A 54 -6.48 5.99 -27.98
CA PRO A 54 -7.04 6.57 -26.76
C PRO A 54 -7.26 5.46 -25.74
N ALA A 55 -6.90 5.72 -24.49
CA ALA A 55 -7.13 4.78 -23.41
C ALA A 55 -8.31 5.22 -22.55
N SER A 56 -8.97 4.21 -21.98
CA SER A 56 -10.00 4.41 -20.97
C SER A 56 -9.65 3.69 -19.68
N PHE A 57 -10.36 4.03 -18.61
CA PHE A 57 -10.12 3.51 -17.28
C PHE A 57 -11.44 3.33 -16.52
N ASP A 58 -11.42 2.50 -15.48
CA ASP A 58 -12.49 2.36 -14.51
C ASP A 58 -12.58 3.63 -13.68
N GLY A 59 -13.72 4.33 -13.77
CA GLY A 59 -13.97 5.57 -13.06
C GLY A 59 -13.80 5.50 -11.54
N ALA A 60 -13.88 4.31 -10.94
CA ALA A 60 -13.57 4.10 -9.52
C ALA A 60 -12.09 4.36 -9.17
N LEU A 61 -11.21 4.44 -10.17
CA LEU A 61 -9.79 4.78 -10.00
C LEU A 61 -9.52 6.28 -10.04
N PHE A 62 -10.50 7.13 -10.38
CA PHE A 62 -10.27 8.54 -10.68
C PHE A 62 -9.44 9.26 -9.61
N ASP A 63 -9.81 9.12 -8.34
CA ASP A 63 -9.12 9.78 -7.22
C ASP A 63 -7.73 9.18 -6.92
N ARG A 64 -7.39 8.03 -7.50
CA ARG A 64 -6.08 7.36 -7.35
C ARG A 64 -5.11 7.70 -8.46
N ILE A 65 -5.62 8.14 -9.62
CA ILE A 65 -4.81 8.55 -10.77
C ILE A 65 -4.34 9.98 -10.52
N ARG A 66 -3.05 10.14 -10.28
CA ARG A 66 -2.43 11.45 -10.04
C ARG A 66 -1.95 12.04 -11.36
N PRO A 67 -1.54 13.33 -11.40
CA PRO A 67 -0.94 13.90 -12.59
C PRO A 67 0.30 13.11 -13.04
N ASN A 68 0.34 12.77 -14.32
CA ASN A 68 1.47 12.08 -14.95
C ASN A 68 2.02 12.93 -16.10
N ASN A 69 2.95 12.39 -16.90
CA ASN A 69 3.71 13.13 -17.88
C ASN A 69 3.28 12.83 -19.33
N CYS A 70 3.66 13.72 -20.23
CA CYS A 70 3.54 13.52 -21.67
C CYS A 70 4.94 13.43 -22.29
N ILE A 71 5.19 12.37 -23.06
CA ILE A 71 6.48 12.13 -23.69
C ILE A 71 6.70 13.21 -24.75
N ASN A 72 7.85 13.91 -24.68
CA ASN A 72 8.21 15.00 -25.59
C ASN A 72 7.16 16.11 -25.69
N SER A 73 6.40 16.34 -24.63
CA SER A 73 5.31 17.32 -24.59
C SER A 73 5.16 17.91 -23.20
N ARG A 74 4.27 18.90 -23.06
CA ARG A 74 4.07 19.58 -21.79
C ARG A 74 3.19 18.75 -20.84
N PRO A 75 3.43 18.80 -19.52
CA PRO A 75 2.66 18.01 -18.55
C PRO A 75 1.20 18.48 -18.41
N ASP A 76 0.88 19.72 -18.78
CA ASP A 76 -0.51 20.24 -18.79
C ASP A 76 -1.39 19.62 -19.89
N TYR A 77 -0.82 18.78 -20.75
CA TYR A 77 -1.56 17.96 -21.72
C TYR A 77 -1.99 16.61 -21.17
N TRP A 78 -1.64 16.26 -19.92
CA TRP A 78 -2.16 15.07 -19.26
C TRP A 78 -3.60 15.31 -18.78
N PHE A 79 -4.51 14.42 -19.15
CA PHE A 79 -5.90 14.46 -18.74
C PHE A 79 -6.37 13.13 -18.15
N THR A 80 -7.24 13.26 -17.15
CA THR A 80 -8.02 12.17 -16.59
C THR A 80 -9.45 12.65 -16.53
N CYS A 81 -10.31 12.09 -17.38
CA CYS A 81 -11.70 12.52 -17.54
C CYS A 81 -12.63 11.39 -17.11
N ASN A 82 -13.21 11.49 -15.91
CA ASN A 82 -14.12 10.47 -15.37
C ASN A 82 -15.55 10.55 -15.92
N PHE A 83 -15.90 11.67 -16.54
CA PHE A 83 -17.26 12.01 -16.93
C PHE A 83 -17.50 11.94 -18.45
N THR A 84 -16.50 11.52 -19.22
CA THR A 84 -16.67 11.17 -20.62
C THR A 84 -17.12 9.71 -20.75
N ASP A 85 -17.75 9.36 -21.86
CA ASP A 85 -18.16 7.99 -22.16
C ASP A 85 -17.52 7.50 -23.47
N PRO A 86 -16.49 6.63 -23.42
CA PRO A 86 -15.85 6.10 -22.21
C PRO A 86 -14.96 7.15 -21.50
N PRO A 87 -14.58 6.96 -20.22
CA PRO A 87 -13.63 7.82 -19.52
C PRO A 87 -12.32 7.95 -20.31
N PHE A 88 -11.71 9.14 -20.34
CA PHE A 88 -10.44 9.35 -21.04
C PHE A 88 -9.26 9.39 -20.06
N LEU A 89 -8.16 8.73 -20.42
CA LEU A 89 -6.91 8.79 -19.70
C LEU A 89 -5.74 8.91 -20.68
N GLY A 90 -4.88 9.91 -20.48
CA GLY A 90 -3.63 10.05 -21.23
C GLY A 90 -3.35 11.49 -21.62
N CYS A 91 -2.46 11.66 -22.60
CA CYS A 91 -2.08 12.98 -23.08
C CYS A 91 -2.81 13.37 -24.36
N CYS A 92 -3.28 14.62 -24.42
CA CYS A 92 -4.00 15.18 -25.56
C CYS A 92 -3.63 16.65 -25.76
N ALA A 93 -3.44 17.09 -27.01
CA ALA A 93 -3.15 18.49 -27.31
C ALA A 93 -4.38 19.42 -27.14
N ILE A 94 -5.59 18.87 -27.18
CA ILE A 94 -6.83 19.56 -26.80
C ILE A 94 -7.42 18.97 -25.53
N ASN A 95 -8.22 19.74 -24.78
CA ASN A 95 -8.88 19.24 -23.56
C ASN A 95 -9.95 18.17 -23.92
N PRO A 96 -9.69 16.88 -23.69
CA PRO A 96 -10.60 15.80 -24.05
C PRO A 96 -11.77 15.72 -23.07
N CYS A 97 -11.63 16.26 -21.86
CA CYS A 97 -12.71 16.30 -20.88
C CYS A 97 -13.80 17.29 -21.33
N ALA A 98 -13.42 18.41 -21.94
CA ALA A 98 -14.36 19.35 -22.53
C ALA A 98 -14.91 18.88 -23.88
N ASN A 99 -14.05 18.24 -24.69
CA ASN A 99 -14.40 17.77 -26.04
C ASN A 99 -15.16 16.43 -26.04
N GLY A 100 -15.18 15.72 -24.92
CA GLY A 100 -15.76 14.37 -24.78
C GLY A 100 -14.82 13.22 -25.19
N SER A 101 -13.79 13.50 -26.00
CA SER A 101 -12.75 12.55 -26.39
C SER A 101 -11.48 13.25 -26.87
N CYS A 102 -10.38 12.51 -27.00
CA CYS A 102 -9.17 12.97 -27.68
C CYS A 102 -9.12 12.41 -29.12
N PRO A 103 -9.15 13.25 -30.16
CA PRO A 103 -8.93 12.82 -31.54
C PRO A 103 -7.56 12.17 -31.73
N LEU A 104 -7.45 11.24 -32.67
CA LEU A 104 -6.21 10.47 -32.89
C LEU A 104 -5.01 11.35 -33.26
N GLU A 105 -5.23 12.42 -34.01
CA GLU A 105 -4.19 13.37 -34.41
C GLU A 105 -3.71 14.27 -33.27
N GLU A 106 -4.54 14.42 -32.23
CA GLU A 106 -4.25 15.21 -31.03
C GLU A 106 -3.71 14.36 -29.87
N LEU A 107 -3.75 13.02 -30.00
CA LEU A 107 -3.23 12.10 -29.00
C LEU A 107 -1.72 12.25 -28.88
N ILE A 108 -1.20 12.22 -27.66
CA ILE A 108 0.23 12.30 -27.39
C ILE A 108 0.61 11.08 -26.55
N PRO A 109 1.78 10.44 -26.80
CA PRO A 109 2.29 9.37 -25.95
C PRO A 109 2.45 9.85 -24.51
N ALA A 110 1.81 9.14 -23.59
CA ALA A 110 1.84 9.47 -22.17
C ALA A 110 2.87 8.60 -21.44
N ALA A 111 3.36 9.13 -20.31
CA ALA A 111 4.30 8.47 -19.44
C ALA A 111 3.86 8.58 -17.99
N TRP A 112 3.96 7.49 -17.23
CA TRP A 112 3.74 7.58 -15.79
C TRP A 112 4.89 8.34 -15.12
N SER A 113 4.60 8.99 -14.00
CA SER A 113 5.56 9.87 -13.32
C SER A 113 6.58 9.06 -12.50
N ALA A 114 7.85 9.12 -12.88
CA ALA A 114 8.94 8.49 -12.12
C ALA A 114 9.11 9.06 -10.69
N ASN A 115 8.62 10.29 -10.45
CA ASN A 115 8.59 10.89 -9.11
C ASN A 115 7.57 10.23 -8.19
N ASP A 116 6.72 9.36 -8.73
CA ASP A 116 5.59 8.77 -8.06
C ASP A 116 5.41 7.29 -8.47
N PRO A 117 6.27 6.40 -7.96
CA PRO A 117 6.32 5.00 -8.38
C PRO A 117 5.04 4.23 -8.08
N ASP A 118 4.23 4.67 -7.13
CA ASP A 118 2.92 4.07 -6.85
C ASP A 118 1.96 4.18 -8.04
N GLN A 119 2.16 5.17 -8.93
CA GLN A 119 1.42 5.26 -10.19
C GLN A 119 1.76 4.10 -11.13
N TYR A 120 3.02 3.66 -11.17
CA TYR A 120 3.40 2.49 -11.96
C TYR A 120 2.70 1.23 -11.48
N ASP A 121 2.58 1.02 -10.16
CA ASP A 121 1.86 -0.13 -9.60
C ASP A 121 0.36 -0.07 -9.94
N LEU A 122 -0.24 1.12 -9.89
CA LEU A 122 -1.62 1.35 -10.33
C LEU A 122 -1.80 0.98 -11.81
N PHE A 123 -0.98 1.54 -12.71
CA PHE A 123 -1.10 1.33 -14.16
C PHE A 123 -0.66 -0.05 -14.63
N SER A 124 0.28 -0.69 -13.94
CA SER A 124 0.63 -2.09 -14.19
C SER A 124 -0.56 -3.01 -13.93
N ASP A 125 -1.46 -2.58 -13.03
CA ASP A 125 -2.73 -3.22 -12.71
C ASP A 125 -2.57 -4.74 -12.55
N LYS A 126 -1.51 -5.13 -11.82
CA LYS A 126 -1.14 -6.53 -11.64
C LYS A 126 -2.27 -7.22 -10.89
N LYS A 127 -2.65 -8.44 -11.32
CA LYS A 127 -3.55 -9.26 -10.52
C LYS A 127 -2.86 -9.56 -9.20
N PRO A 128 -3.55 -9.43 -8.05
CA PRO A 128 -3.01 -9.90 -6.79
C PRO A 128 -2.72 -11.39 -6.97
N THR A 129 -1.44 -11.72 -7.01
CA THR A 129 -1.03 -13.12 -6.98
C THR A 129 -1.37 -13.57 -5.56
N THR A 130 -2.26 -14.55 -5.42
CA THR A 130 -2.56 -15.18 -4.12
C THR A 130 -1.35 -16.02 -3.66
N ASN A 131 -0.21 -15.36 -3.50
CA ASN A 131 0.87 -15.75 -2.63
C ASN A 131 0.95 -14.61 -1.63
N SER A 132 0.27 -14.75 -0.50
CA SER A 132 0.44 -13.88 0.65
C SER A 132 1.87 -14.00 1.17
N THR A 133 2.80 -13.29 0.54
CA THR A 133 4.07 -12.91 1.14
C THR A 133 4.02 -11.40 1.25
N ALA A 134 3.61 -10.94 2.44
CA ALA A 134 3.83 -9.59 2.87
C ALA A 134 5.29 -9.22 2.55
N HIS A 135 5.46 -8.15 1.78
CA HIS A 135 6.74 -7.61 1.40
C HIS A 135 7.39 -6.98 2.65
N LEU A 136 8.04 -7.81 3.46
CA LEU A 136 9.03 -7.33 4.41
C LEU A 136 10.36 -7.26 3.67
N SER A 137 11.01 -6.10 3.78
CA SER A 137 12.33 -5.81 3.22
C SER A 137 13.27 -7.00 3.38
N SER A 138 13.96 -7.37 2.29
CA SER A 138 14.88 -8.50 2.17
C SER A 138 16.11 -8.46 3.12
N GLY A 139 16.12 -7.58 4.12
CA GLY A 139 17.13 -7.47 5.17
C GLY A 139 16.77 -8.08 6.54
N GLU A 140 15.52 -8.50 6.81
CA GLU A 140 15.09 -8.96 8.15
C GLU A 140 14.95 -10.49 8.30
N ILE A 141 14.97 -11.26 7.21
CA ILE A 141 14.59 -12.69 7.22
C ILE A 141 15.80 -13.64 7.38
N ALA A 142 17.03 -13.14 7.51
CA ALA A 142 18.22 -13.97 7.70
C ALA A 142 18.52 -14.37 9.16
N GLY A 143 17.71 -13.94 10.14
CA GLY A 143 18.10 -13.97 11.56
C GLY A 143 17.77 -15.22 12.39
N ILE A 144 16.91 -16.15 11.96
CA ILE A 144 16.30 -17.14 12.90
C ILE A 144 16.47 -18.61 12.46
N ALA A 145 17.42 -18.95 11.60
CA ALA A 145 17.60 -20.34 11.19
C ALA A 145 18.72 -21.11 11.93
N VAL A 146 19.68 -20.46 12.61
CA VAL A 146 20.84 -21.17 13.20
C VAL A 146 21.26 -20.70 14.62
N GLY A 147 20.44 -19.88 15.30
CA GLY A 147 20.77 -19.33 16.63
C GLY A 147 20.20 -20.09 17.85
N SER A 148 19.50 -21.21 17.64
CA SER A 148 18.56 -21.72 18.66
C SER A 148 19.17 -22.63 19.74
N VAL A 149 20.30 -23.30 19.51
CA VAL A 149 20.76 -24.32 20.49
C VAL A 149 21.36 -23.70 21.75
N ALA A 150 22.20 -22.66 21.62
CA ALA A 150 22.84 -22.04 22.79
C ALA A 150 21.82 -21.29 23.67
N VAL A 151 20.86 -20.58 23.08
CA VAL A 151 19.85 -19.83 23.81
C VAL A 151 18.89 -20.76 24.55
N PHE A 152 18.44 -21.84 23.91
CA PHE A 152 17.59 -22.83 24.58
C PHE A 152 18.29 -23.50 25.77
N VAL A 153 19.58 -23.83 25.67
CA VAL A 153 20.34 -24.39 26.79
C VAL A 153 20.43 -23.38 27.95
N VAL A 154 20.72 -22.11 27.67
CA VAL A 154 20.77 -21.06 28.71
C VAL A 154 19.40 -20.87 29.38
N ILE A 155 18.31 -20.86 28.60
CA ILE A 155 16.94 -20.74 29.13
C ILE A 155 16.58 -21.95 30.01
N LEU A 156 16.90 -23.17 29.57
CA LEU A 156 16.62 -24.39 30.34
C LEU A 156 17.41 -24.42 31.66
N VAL A 157 18.69 -24.01 31.65
CA VAL A 157 19.51 -23.90 32.86
C VAL A 157 18.95 -22.84 33.81
N ALA A 158 18.57 -21.66 33.29
CA ALA A 158 17.97 -20.59 34.10
C ALA A 158 16.66 -21.05 34.76
N LEU A 159 15.76 -21.69 34.00
CA LEU A 159 14.51 -22.24 34.53
C LEU A 159 14.77 -23.31 35.60
N PHE A 160 15.73 -24.22 35.38
CA PHE A 160 16.09 -25.24 36.35
C PHE A 160 16.62 -24.63 37.66
N LEU A 161 17.50 -23.62 37.58
CA LEU A 161 18.01 -22.91 38.74
C LEU A 161 16.90 -22.14 39.48
N LEU A 162 16.00 -21.46 38.76
CA LEU A 162 14.86 -20.75 39.35
C LEU A 162 13.88 -21.71 40.05
N ILE A 163 13.59 -22.87 39.45
CA ILE A 163 12.72 -23.90 40.07
C ILE A 163 13.40 -24.48 41.30
N ARG A 164 14.71 -24.79 41.23
CA ARG A 164 15.46 -25.30 42.39
C ARG A 164 15.52 -24.25 43.50
N TRP A 165 15.66 -22.97 43.16
CA TRP A 165 15.67 -21.89 44.13
C TRP A 165 14.28 -21.69 44.77
N ARG A 166 13.20 -21.74 43.98
CA ARG A 166 11.82 -21.73 44.51
C ARG A 166 11.53 -22.93 45.38
N ARG A 167 12.00 -24.13 45.02
CA ARG A 167 11.86 -25.34 45.84
C ARG A 167 12.65 -25.25 47.15
N ARG A 168 13.83 -24.62 47.15
CA ARG A 168 14.60 -24.33 48.37
C ARG A 168 13.90 -23.31 49.27
N ARG A 169 13.22 -22.32 48.68
CA ARG A 169 12.39 -21.36 49.43
C ARG A 169 11.10 -21.96 50.02
N LYS A 170 10.75 -23.21 49.69
CA LYS A 170 9.64 -23.94 50.33
C LYS A 170 10.04 -24.62 51.65
N LYS A 171 11.23 -24.32 52.20
CA LYS A 171 11.61 -24.66 53.57
C LYS A 171 11.97 -23.39 54.34
N LEU A 172 10.97 -22.59 54.71
CA LEU A 172 11.07 -21.66 55.83
C LEU A 172 9.73 -21.71 56.61
N PRO A 173 9.73 -22.27 57.84
CA PRO A 173 8.58 -22.28 58.74
C PRO A 173 8.32 -20.90 59.38
N SER A 174 7.09 -20.77 59.88
CA SER A 174 6.43 -19.68 60.61
C SER A 174 7.24 -18.99 61.75
N SER A 175 7.19 -17.64 61.76
CA SER A 175 7.16 -16.62 62.88
C SER A 175 8.06 -16.78 64.12
N PRO A 176 8.22 -15.80 65.06
CA PRO A 176 7.85 -14.36 65.09
C PRO A 176 9.01 -13.43 65.56
N GLN A 177 8.92 -12.09 65.35
CA GLN A 177 9.44 -10.99 66.23
C GLN A 177 9.32 -9.61 65.53
N PRO A 178 9.39 -8.46 66.25
CA PRO A 178 8.28 -7.54 66.37
C PRO A 178 8.61 -6.09 65.90
N SER A 179 7.55 -5.28 65.91
CA SER A 179 7.52 -3.83 66.15
C SER A 179 8.50 -2.95 65.36
N LYS A 180 7.96 -2.27 64.34
CA LYS A 180 8.00 -0.80 64.32
C LYS A 180 6.64 -0.25 63.88
N VAL A 181 6.13 0.59 64.78
CA VAL A 181 4.90 1.39 64.78
C VAL A 181 4.53 1.92 63.39
N SER A 182 3.36 1.48 62.89
CA SER A 182 2.64 2.04 61.75
C SER A 182 1.51 2.90 62.31
N GLY A 183 1.37 4.11 61.76
CA GLY A 183 0.49 5.17 62.24
C GLY A 183 -0.99 4.82 62.27
N ASP A 184 -1.65 5.38 63.28
CA ASP A 184 -3.06 5.29 63.55
C ASP A 184 -3.88 6.25 62.66
N TRP A 185 -4.84 5.64 61.96
CA TRP A 185 -6.26 6.01 61.81
C TRP A 185 -6.65 7.48 61.64
N TYR A 186 -7.37 7.80 60.54
CA TYR A 186 -8.74 8.36 60.59
C TYR A 186 -9.40 8.26 59.20
N GLY A 187 -10.41 7.40 59.09
CA GLY A 187 -11.27 7.24 57.91
C GLY A 187 -12.67 6.84 58.37
N MET A 188 -13.34 7.78 59.04
CA MET A 188 -14.66 7.62 59.62
C MET A 188 -15.71 8.07 58.61
N TYR A 189 -16.46 7.13 58.01
CA TYR A 189 -17.71 7.43 57.33
C TYR A 189 -18.75 6.42 57.78
N SER A 190 -19.72 6.87 58.58
CA SER A 190 -21.07 6.32 58.57
C SER A 190 -22.04 7.20 59.35
N LEU A 191 -23.05 7.65 58.60
CA LEU A 191 -24.45 7.86 58.97
C LEU A 191 -24.90 9.23 59.55
N ARG A 192 -25.61 9.96 58.66
CA ARG A 192 -26.79 10.86 58.82
C ARG A 192 -27.83 10.37 59.87
N PRO A 193 -28.96 11.09 60.18
CA PRO A 193 -29.51 12.37 59.66
C PRO A 193 -30.14 13.33 60.74
N GLN A 194 -30.89 14.35 60.26
CA GLN A 194 -31.86 15.26 60.91
C GLN A 194 -31.25 16.54 61.50
N GLY A 195 -31.74 17.75 61.26
CA GLY A 195 -32.95 18.27 60.63
C GLY A 195 -33.21 19.66 61.23
N GLY A 196 -33.68 20.63 60.43
CA GLY A 196 -34.30 21.85 60.95
C GLY A 196 -33.58 23.19 60.67
N SER A 197 -34.11 23.92 59.67
CA SER A 197 -34.24 25.40 59.66
C SER A 197 -35.14 25.87 60.83
N PRO A 198 -35.37 27.17 61.15
CA PRO A 198 -35.17 28.45 60.40
C PRO A 198 -34.36 29.48 61.25
N LYS A 199 -34.08 30.73 60.86
CA LYS A 199 -34.92 31.80 60.32
C LYS A 199 -34.01 32.97 59.92
#